data_AF-A0A2R6T4E2-F1
#
_entry.id   AF-A0A2R6T4E2-F1
#
_cell.length_a   1.000
_cell.length_b   1.000
_cell.length_c   1.000
_cell.angle_alpha   90.00
_cell.angle_beta   90.00
_cell.angle_gamma   90.00
#
_symmetry.space_group_name_H-M   'P 1'
#
loop_
_entity.id
_entity.type
_entity.pdbx_description
1 polymer ?
#
loop_
_entity_poly.entity_id
_entity_poly.type
_entity_poly.pdbx_seq_one_letter_code
_entity_poly.pdbx_strand_id
1 'polypeptide(L)'
;MEGLSQLKDAEIPDLKSFSLTRPSDGTDIEELLSESDGIGVPSLESYSMEKLETISELVSSHDKLLSFHVSETKSAHETSLDETGQTEIERALAFDPNFLIHGVWAETEDLRALSEEDVSLVMCPRSNSLLSTGVPPIREALDEGVELWLGTDNVSVCSPIMFHELSFAWTMLRLYG
;
A
#
# COMPACT_ATOMS: atom_id res chain seq x y z
N MET A 1 -13.64 -4.13 15.46
CA MET A 1 -15.00 -3.74 15.04
C MET A 1 -15.38 -2.32 15.45
N GLU A 2 -15.24 -1.91 16.73
CA GLU A 2 -15.64 -0.56 17.17
C GLU A 2 -14.99 0.59 16.37
N GLY A 3 -13.68 0.52 16.11
CA GLY A 3 -13.00 1.55 15.30
C GLY A 3 -13.48 1.66 13.85
N LEU A 4 -13.92 0.54 13.25
CA LEU A 4 -14.48 0.53 11.89
C LEU A 4 -15.85 1.22 11.86
N SER A 5 -16.68 0.98 12.88
CA SER A 5 -17.95 1.70 13.04
C SER A 5 -17.72 3.20 13.16
N GLN A 6 -16.75 3.62 13.97
CA GLN A 6 -16.42 5.04 14.14
C GLN A 6 -16.00 5.72 12.83
N LEU A 7 -15.26 5.01 11.96
CA LEU A 7 -14.88 5.52 10.64
C LEU A 7 -16.08 5.64 9.69
N LYS A 8 -16.99 4.66 9.71
CA LYS A 8 -18.23 4.70 8.93
C LYS A 8 -19.15 5.83 9.41
N ASP A 9 -19.25 6.04 10.72
CA ASP A 9 -20.08 7.11 11.30
C ASP A 9 -19.53 8.52 11.04
N ALA A 10 -18.24 8.64 10.73
CA ALA A 10 -17.56 9.90 10.43
C ALA A 10 -17.75 10.39 8.99
N GLU A 11 -18.76 9.89 8.27
CA GLU A 11 -19.06 10.21 6.87
C GLU A 11 -18.91 11.70 6.55
N ILE A 12 -18.04 11.99 5.57
CA ILE A 12 -17.83 13.34 5.05
C ILE A 12 -18.62 13.44 3.74
N PRO A 13 -19.54 14.41 3.59
CA PRO A 13 -20.26 14.61 2.35
C PRO A 13 -19.31 14.75 1.16
N ASP A 14 -19.64 14.09 0.06
CA ASP A 14 -18.89 14.09 -1.21
C ASP A 14 -17.50 13.44 -1.17
N LEU A 15 -17.10 12.80 -0.05
CA LEU A 15 -15.89 11.98 0.03
C LEU A 15 -16.27 10.50 0.06
N LYS A 16 -15.87 9.75 -0.97
CA LYS A 16 -15.96 8.29 -0.94
C LYS A 16 -14.85 7.76 -0.03
N SER A 17 -15.23 7.11 1.06
CA SER A 17 -14.31 6.41 1.96
C SER A 17 -14.32 4.92 1.67
N PHE A 18 -13.15 4.30 1.86
CA PHE A 18 -13.00 2.86 1.89
C PHE A 18 -12.23 2.49 3.15
N SER A 19 -12.64 1.41 3.81
CA SER A 19 -11.99 0.90 5.00
C SER A 19 -11.45 -0.49 4.74
N LEU A 20 -10.12 -0.60 4.66
CA LEU A 20 -9.45 -1.89 4.58
C LEU A 20 -9.09 -2.37 5.98
N THR A 21 -9.42 -3.62 6.29
CA THR A 21 -9.12 -4.23 7.57
C THR A 21 -7.86 -5.09 7.49
N ARG A 22 -7.30 -5.43 8.66
CA ARG A 22 -6.10 -6.24 8.77
C ARG A 22 -6.43 -7.54 9.50
N PRO A 23 -6.15 -8.72 8.92
CA PRO A 23 -6.31 -9.99 9.61
C PRO A 23 -5.41 -10.08 10.84
N SER A 24 -5.95 -10.48 11.99
CA SER A 24 -5.14 -10.92 13.13
C SER A 24 -5.15 -12.44 13.23
N ASP A 25 -4.27 -13.00 14.07
CA ASP A 25 -4.26 -14.44 14.30
C ASP A 25 -5.59 -14.93 14.88
N GLY A 26 -6.13 -15.99 14.27
CA GLY A 26 -7.42 -16.57 14.65
C GLY A 26 -8.65 -15.76 14.22
N THR A 27 -8.48 -14.70 13.42
CA THR A 27 -9.63 -13.94 12.90
C THR A 27 -10.20 -14.62 11.66
N ASP A 28 -11.53 -14.69 11.57
CA ASP A 28 -12.23 -15.14 10.39
C ASP A 28 -12.17 -14.03 9.32
N ILE A 29 -11.56 -14.35 8.17
CA ILE A 29 -11.41 -13.42 7.05
C ILE A 29 -12.78 -13.08 6.45
N GLU A 30 -13.72 -14.03 6.41
CA GLU A 30 -15.06 -13.77 5.87
C GLU A 30 -15.84 -12.78 6.76
N GLU A 31 -15.70 -12.92 8.09
CA GLU A 31 -16.30 -11.97 9.03
C GLU A 31 -15.73 -10.56 8.83
N LEU A 32 -14.40 -10.43 8.68
CA LEU A 32 -13.76 -9.14 8.38
C LEU A 32 -14.23 -8.55 7.05
N LEU A 33 -14.30 -9.38 6.02
CA LEU A 33 -14.77 -8.95 4.71
C LEU A 33 -16.22 -8.50 4.83
N SER A 34 -17.12 -9.19 5.53
CA SER A 34 -18.53 -8.79 5.63
C SER A 34 -18.74 -7.35 6.12
N GLU A 35 -17.76 -6.80 6.84
CA GLU A 35 -17.84 -5.49 7.49
C GLU A 35 -16.91 -4.44 6.88
N SER A 36 -16.00 -4.80 5.96
CA SER A 36 -15.01 -3.91 5.38
C SER A 36 -15.08 -3.83 3.86
N ASP A 37 -14.39 -2.85 3.26
CA ASP A 37 -14.29 -2.71 1.81
C ASP A 37 -13.17 -3.59 1.23
N GLY A 38 -12.39 -4.25 2.09
CA GLY A 38 -11.30 -5.11 1.71
C GLY A 38 -10.23 -5.31 2.79
N ILE A 39 -9.08 -5.82 2.37
CA ILE A 39 -7.97 -6.19 3.25
C ILE A 39 -6.70 -5.42 2.91
N GLY A 40 -6.11 -4.81 3.94
CA GLY A 40 -4.82 -4.14 3.88
C GLY A 40 -3.76 -4.96 4.61
N VAL A 41 -2.91 -5.64 3.84
CA VAL A 41 -1.83 -6.48 4.36
C VAL A 41 -0.63 -5.60 4.73
N PRO A 42 -0.16 -5.63 5.99
CA PRO A 42 0.90 -4.74 6.45
C PRO A 42 2.29 -5.01 5.88
N SER A 43 2.56 -6.22 5.43
CA SER A 43 3.79 -6.67 4.77
C SER A 43 3.56 -8.11 4.31
N LEU A 44 4.22 -8.52 3.22
CA LEU A 44 4.22 -9.91 2.75
C LEU A 44 4.72 -10.89 3.81
N GLU A 45 5.57 -10.45 4.75
CA GLU A 45 6.11 -11.31 5.80
C GLU A 45 5.19 -11.43 7.03
N SER A 46 4.02 -10.80 7.01
CA SER A 46 3.09 -10.84 8.13
C SER A 46 2.29 -12.13 8.21
N TYR A 47 2.20 -12.89 7.11
CA TYR A 47 1.43 -14.12 7.03
C TYR A 47 2.20 -15.16 6.20
N SER A 48 1.89 -16.45 6.40
CA SER A 48 2.41 -17.50 5.52
C SER A 48 1.87 -17.34 4.10
N MET A 49 2.61 -17.84 3.11
CA MET A 49 2.19 -17.85 1.70
C MET A 49 0.78 -18.46 1.52
N GLU A 50 0.50 -19.61 2.12
CA GLU A 50 -0.83 -20.25 2.11
C GLU A 50 -1.93 -19.31 2.63
N LYS A 51 -1.64 -18.52 3.67
CA LYS A 51 -2.60 -17.57 4.23
C LYS A 51 -2.77 -16.35 3.32
N LEU A 52 -1.71 -15.88 2.66
CA LEU A 52 -1.80 -14.80 1.67
C LEU A 52 -2.62 -15.21 0.44
N GLU A 53 -2.40 -16.43 -0.06
CA GLU A 53 -3.21 -17.03 -1.14
C GLU A 53 -4.68 -17.08 -0.73
N THR A 54 -4.97 -17.60 0.47
CA THR A 54 -6.33 -17.63 1.02
C THR A 54 -6.95 -16.23 1.13
N ILE A 55 -6.19 -15.22 1.58
CA ILE A 55 -6.66 -13.84 1.68
C ILE A 55 -7.00 -13.30 0.28
N SER A 56 -6.10 -13.47 -0.69
CA SER A 56 -6.30 -12.98 -2.07
C SER A 56 -7.53 -13.61 -2.70
N GLU A 57 -7.67 -14.94 -2.61
CA GLU A 57 -8.83 -15.68 -3.13
C GLU A 57 -10.16 -15.21 -2.49
N LEU A 58 -10.19 -15.06 -1.16
CA LEU A 58 -11.39 -14.61 -0.46
C LEU A 58 -11.74 -13.16 -0.79
N VAL A 59 -10.77 -12.26 -0.83
CA VAL A 59 -11.00 -10.85 -1.17
C VAL A 59 -11.54 -10.71 -2.60
N SER A 60 -10.93 -11.42 -3.55
CA SER A 60 -11.35 -11.44 -4.95
C SER A 60 -12.77 -12.01 -5.11
N SER A 61 -13.08 -13.13 -4.45
CA SER A 61 -14.43 -13.75 -4.52
C SER A 61 -15.56 -12.89 -3.96
N HIS A 62 -15.23 -11.85 -3.17
CA HIS A 62 -16.19 -10.90 -2.61
C HIS A 62 -16.22 -9.56 -3.36
N ASP A 63 -15.49 -9.43 -4.48
CA ASP A 63 -15.32 -8.17 -5.23
C ASP A 63 -14.81 -7.03 -4.32
N LYS A 64 -13.85 -7.32 -3.44
CA LYS A 64 -13.29 -6.37 -2.46
C LYS A 64 -11.86 -5.97 -2.77
N LEU A 65 -11.40 -4.94 -2.08
CA LEU A 65 -10.09 -4.35 -2.31
C LEU A 65 -8.98 -5.12 -1.59
N LEU A 66 -7.85 -5.33 -2.26
CA LEU A 66 -6.63 -5.88 -1.69
C LEU A 66 -5.49 -4.87 -1.84
N SER A 67 -4.73 -4.66 -0.78
CA SER A 67 -3.52 -3.83 -0.82
C SER A 67 -2.41 -4.36 0.06
N PHE A 68 -1.16 -4.04 -0.29
CA PHE A 68 0.02 -4.40 0.49
C PHE A 68 0.91 -3.17 0.71
N HIS A 69 1.54 -3.05 1.89
CA HIS A 69 2.76 -2.26 1.99
C HIS A 69 3.92 -3.07 1.41
N VAL A 70 4.71 -2.44 0.54
CA VAL A 70 5.81 -3.09 -0.19
C VAL A 70 6.97 -2.13 -0.35
N SER A 71 8.20 -2.66 -0.31
CA SER A 71 9.44 -1.94 -0.54
C SER A 71 9.52 -0.62 0.24
N GLU A 72 8.94 -0.58 1.45
CA GLU A 72 8.92 0.62 2.28
C GLU A 72 10.31 0.93 2.84
N THR A 73 11.00 -0.11 3.29
CA THR A 73 12.34 -0.03 3.88
C THR A 73 13.34 -0.76 3.01
N LYS A 74 14.59 -0.27 3.01
CA LYS A 74 15.67 -0.90 2.28
C LYS A 74 15.86 -2.37 2.67
N SER A 75 15.78 -2.66 3.96
CA SER A 75 15.94 -4.00 4.50
C SER A 75 14.86 -4.97 4.05
N ALA A 76 13.60 -4.52 3.95
CA ALA A 76 12.51 -5.38 3.49
C ALA A 76 12.70 -5.74 2.00
N HIS A 77 13.06 -4.74 1.20
CA HIS A 77 13.35 -4.92 -0.22
C HIS A 77 14.56 -5.85 -0.47
N GLU A 78 15.70 -5.59 0.18
CA GLU A 78 16.91 -6.41 0.04
C GLU A 78 16.69 -7.85 0.55
N THR A 79 16.00 -8.02 1.68
CA THR A 79 15.68 -9.36 2.21
C THR A 79 14.83 -10.15 1.22
N SER A 80 13.81 -9.53 0.62
CA SER A 80 12.97 -10.21 -0.37
C SER A 80 13.78 -10.70 -1.57
N LEU A 81 14.64 -9.84 -2.12
CA LEU A 81 15.53 -10.20 -3.23
C LEU A 81 16.48 -11.33 -2.86
N ASP A 82 17.10 -11.27 -1.67
CA ASP A 82 18.07 -12.28 -1.22
C ASP A 82 17.42 -13.65 -0.98
N GLU A 83 16.20 -13.68 -0.43
CA GLU A 83 15.52 -14.93 -0.07
C GLU A 83 14.75 -15.56 -1.25
N THR A 84 14.16 -14.74 -2.12
CA THR A 84 13.23 -15.21 -3.16
C THR A 84 13.73 -14.95 -4.58
N GLY A 85 14.70 -14.05 -4.77
CA GLY A 85 15.11 -13.56 -6.08
C GLY A 85 14.14 -12.57 -6.71
N GLN A 86 13.14 -12.09 -5.96
CA GLN A 86 12.10 -11.17 -6.41
C GLN A 86 11.93 -10.00 -5.44
N THR A 87 11.58 -8.82 -5.96
CA THR A 87 11.24 -7.66 -5.12
C THR A 87 9.93 -7.90 -4.36
N GLU A 88 9.65 -7.11 -3.31
CA GLU A 88 8.33 -7.15 -2.66
C GLU A 88 7.19 -6.75 -3.60
N ILE A 89 7.47 -5.93 -4.62
CA ILE A 89 6.46 -5.51 -5.60
C ILE A 89 6.13 -6.68 -6.52
N GLU A 90 7.13 -7.33 -7.12
CA GLU A 90 6.93 -8.51 -7.98
C GLU A 90 6.18 -9.63 -7.25
N ARG A 91 6.54 -9.89 -5.99
CA ARG A 91 5.84 -10.88 -5.16
C ARG A 91 4.40 -10.49 -4.85
N ALA A 92 4.13 -9.21 -4.59
CA ALA A 92 2.79 -8.73 -4.29
C ALA A 92 1.86 -8.82 -5.50
N LEU A 93 2.37 -8.56 -6.71
CA LEU A 93 1.61 -8.66 -7.97
C LEU A 93 1.04 -10.06 -8.20
N ALA A 94 1.71 -11.12 -7.72
CA ALA A 94 1.20 -12.49 -7.78
C ALA A 94 -0.12 -12.73 -7.05
N PHE A 95 -0.59 -11.78 -6.24
CA PHE A 95 -1.85 -11.84 -5.50
C PHE A 95 -2.95 -10.93 -6.07
N ASP A 96 -2.76 -10.36 -7.27
CA ASP A 96 -3.70 -9.46 -7.94
C ASP A 96 -4.18 -8.27 -7.06
N PRO A 97 -3.27 -7.48 -6.46
CA PRO A 97 -3.66 -6.36 -5.59
C PRO A 97 -4.28 -5.21 -6.40
N ASN A 98 -5.22 -4.47 -5.79
CA ASN A 98 -5.78 -3.27 -6.41
C ASN A 98 -4.82 -2.09 -6.35
N PHE A 99 -4.02 -2.00 -5.29
CA PHE A 99 -2.97 -0.99 -5.17
C PHE A 99 -1.91 -1.41 -4.16
N LEU A 100 -0.71 -0.88 -4.33
CA LEU A 100 0.42 -1.07 -3.43
C LEU A 100 0.73 0.23 -2.69
N ILE A 101 1.36 0.14 -1.53
CA ILE A 101 1.64 1.28 -0.67
C ILE A 101 3.15 1.36 -0.37
N HIS A 102 3.66 2.59 -0.33
CA HIS A 102 5.05 3.02 -0.18
C HIS A 102 5.91 2.92 -1.42
N GLY A 103 6.37 1.72 -1.81
CA GLY A 103 7.25 1.55 -2.98
C GLY A 103 8.51 2.42 -2.95
N VAL A 104 9.06 2.68 -1.77
CA VAL A 104 10.19 3.62 -1.58
C VAL A 104 11.46 3.12 -2.28
N TRP A 105 11.65 1.81 -2.30
CA TRP A 105 12.78 1.14 -2.93
C TRP A 105 12.38 0.43 -4.23
N ALA A 106 11.29 0.85 -4.88
CA ALA A 106 10.88 0.30 -6.16
C ALA A 106 11.96 0.52 -7.23
N GLU A 107 12.27 -0.54 -7.97
CA GLU A 107 13.17 -0.48 -9.13
C GLU A 107 12.40 -0.05 -10.40
N THR A 108 13.12 0.27 -11.48
CA THR A 108 12.47 0.70 -12.74
C THR A 108 11.59 -0.43 -13.31
N GLU A 109 12.03 -1.66 -13.18
CA GLU A 109 11.33 -2.87 -13.57
C GLU A 109 10.03 -3.05 -12.75
N ASP A 110 10.07 -2.79 -11.44
CA ASP A 110 8.89 -2.82 -10.57
C ASP A 110 7.84 -1.80 -11.05
N LEU A 111 8.28 -0.56 -11.29
CA LEU A 111 7.40 0.52 -11.73
C LEU A 111 6.78 0.23 -13.10
N ARG A 112 7.55 -0.36 -14.01
CA ARG A 112 7.03 -0.80 -15.30
C ARG A 112 5.99 -1.90 -15.14
N ALA A 113 6.23 -2.90 -14.30
CA ALA A 113 5.28 -3.98 -14.03
C ALA A 113 3.96 -3.42 -13.48
N LEU A 114 4.01 -2.47 -12.54
CA LEU A 114 2.83 -1.79 -12.01
C LEU A 114 2.00 -1.08 -13.09
N SER A 115 2.67 -0.38 -14.02
CA SER A 115 1.98 0.27 -15.14
C SER A 115 1.38 -0.73 -16.13
N GLU A 116 2.09 -1.82 -16.42
CA GLU A 116 1.63 -2.88 -17.34
C GLU A 116 0.44 -3.67 -16.78
N GLU A 117 0.39 -3.87 -15.46
CA GLU A 117 -0.67 -4.60 -14.76
C GLU A 117 -1.82 -3.70 -14.26
N ASP A 118 -1.76 -2.39 -14.52
CA ASP A 118 -2.77 -1.40 -14.10
C ASP A 118 -2.96 -1.35 -12.56
N VAL A 119 -1.86 -1.56 -11.81
CA VAL A 119 -1.86 -1.52 -10.35
C VAL A 119 -1.35 -0.17 -9.87
N SER A 120 -2.20 0.54 -9.13
CA SER A 120 -1.87 1.85 -8.55
C SER A 120 -0.81 1.75 -7.45
N LEU A 121 0.02 2.79 -7.32
CA LEU A 121 1.01 2.92 -6.24
C LEU A 121 0.69 4.13 -5.36
N VAL A 122 0.58 3.92 -4.06
CA VAL A 122 0.36 4.97 -3.06
C VAL A 122 1.68 5.33 -2.40
N MET A 123 2.20 6.54 -2.62
CA MET A 123 3.43 7.00 -1.96
C MET A 123 3.11 7.91 -0.76
N CYS A 124 3.84 7.72 0.33
CA CYS A 124 3.65 8.44 1.60
C CYS A 124 4.90 9.25 2.01
N PRO A 125 5.36 10.19 1.16
CA PRO A 125 6.71 10.76 1.26
C PRO A 125 7.01 11.46 2.60
N ARG A 126 6.02 12.08 3.25
CA ARG A 126 6.23 12.67 4.59
C ARG A 126 6.47 11.62 5.66
N SER A 127 5.68 10.55 5.67
CA SER A 127 5.87 9.44 6.62
C SER A 127 7.22 8.78 6.41
N ASN A 128 7.57 8.47 5.15
CA ASN A 128 8.84 7.85 4.80
C ASN A 128 10.05 8.71 5.23
N SER A 129 9.95 10.04 5.08
CA SER A 129 10.99 10.97 5.53
C SER A 129 11.12 11.01 7.06
N LEU A 130 9.99 11.03 7.79
CA LEU A 130 10.00 11.06 9.26
C LEU A 130 10.50 9.76 9.88
N LEU A 131 10.15 8.62 9.27
CA LEU A 131 10.56 7.28 9.70
C LEU A 131 11.92 6.88 9.11
N SER A 132 12.55 7.74 8.31
CA SER A 132 13.86 7.50 7.69
C SER A 132 13.90 6.23 6.83
N THR A 133 12.81 5.93 6.11
CA THR A 133 12.71 4.71 5.30
C THR A 133 13.27 4.90 3.88
N GLY A 134 13.39 6.14 3.41
CA GLY A 134 14.03 6.49 2.13
C GLY A 134 13.34 7.65 1.41
N VAL A 135 13.74 7.87 0.16
CA VAL A 135 13.14 8.86 -0.75
C VAL A 135 12.39 8.08 -1.82
N PRO A 136 11.04 8.16 -1.87
CA PRO A 136 10.28 7.42 -2.87
C PRO A 136 10.55 7.95 -4.29
N PRO A 137 10.58 7.05 -5.31
CA PRO A 137 10.94 7.38 -6.70
C PRO A 137 9.76 7.99 -7.47
N ILE A 138 9.27 9.15 -6.99
CA ILE A 138 8.06 9.79 -7.52
C ILE A 138 8.24 10.14 -9.02
N ARG A 139 9.43 10.61 -9.42
CA ARG A 139 9.67 11.05 -10.81
C ARG A 139 9.67 9.84 -11.75
N GLU A 140 10.38 8.80 -11.37
CA GLU A 140 10.52 7.56 -12.11
C GLU A 140 9.18 6.86 -12.27
N ALA A 141 8.35 6.82 -11.21
CA ALA A 141 7.00 6.26 -11.28
C ALA A 141 6.12 7.01 -12.29
N LEU A 142 6.19 8.34 -12.30
CA LEU A 142 5.46 9.16 -13.28
C LEU A 142 5.98 8.97 -14.72
N ASP A 143 7.29 8.79 -14.89
CA ASP A 143 7.92 8.57 -16.20
C ASP A 143 7.59 7.21 -16.79
N GLU A 144 7.52 6.15 -15.97
CA GLU A 144 7.07 4.81 -16.39
C GLU A 144 5.54 4.70 -16.51
N GLY A 145 4.79 5.76 -16.19
CA GLY A 145 3.33 5.81 -16.40
C GLY A 145 2.51 5.08 -15.34
N VAL A 146 3.02 4.94 -14.12
CA VAL A 146 2.30 4.36 -12.99
C VAL A 146 1.16 5.28 -12.56
N GLU A 147 -0.02 4.73 -12.26
CA GLU A 147 -1.07 5.48 -11.57
C GLU A 147 -0.64 5.76 -10.12
N LEU A 148 -0.23 6.99 -9.87
CA LEU A 148 0.34 7.40 -8.60
C LEU A 148 -0.67 8.12 -7.71
N TRP A 149 -0.87 7.61 -6.50
CA TRP A 149 -1.66 8.24 -5.44
C TRP A 149 -0.74 8.73 -4.31
N LEU A 150 -1.24 9.67 -3.51
CA LEU A 150 -0.57 10.14 -2.31
C LEU A 150 -1.30 9.66 -1.05
N GLY A 151 -0.55 9.25 -0.05
CA GLY A 151 -1.05 8.85 1.26
C GLY A 151 -0.38 9.62 2.38
N THR A 152 -1.12 9.99 3.43
CA THR A 152 -0.51 10.59 4.64
C THR A 152 0.01 9.55 5.60
N ASP A 153 -0.37 8.27 5.41
CA ASP A 153 -0.06 7.17 6.31
C ASP A 153 -0.58 7.42 7.75
N ASN A 154 0.05 6.81 8.76
CA ASN A 154 -0.39 6.77 10.13
C ASN A 154 -0.53 8.16 10.78
N VAL A 155 -1.70 8.41 11.39
CA VAL A 155 -2.04 9.66 12.09
C VAL A 155 -1.09 10.01 13.25
N SER A 156 -0.42 9.03 13.83
CA SER A 156 0.59 9.26 14.89
C SER A 156 1.92 9.80 14.36
N VAL A 157 2.20 9.61 13.06
CA VAL A 157 3.42 10.08 12.40
C VAL A 157 3.14 11.38 11.64
N CYS A 158 2.07 11.39 10.85
CA CYS A 158 1.70 12.49 9.98
C CYS A 158 0.25 12.93 10.24
N SER A 159 0.03 14.24 10.35
CA SER A 159 -1.33 14.77 10.29
C SER A 159 -1.98 14.42 8.94
N PRO A 160 -3.27 13.99 8.93
CA PRO A 160 -3.97 13.50 7.74
C PRO A 160 -4.45 14.65 6.86
N ILE A 161 -3.53 15.53 6.45
CA ILE A 161 -3.79 16.72 5.63
C ILE A 161 -3.16 16.49 4.26
N MET A 162 -4.00 16.14 3.26
CA MET A 162 -3.55 15.84 1.90
C MET A 162 -2.79 17.01 1.23
N PHE A 163 -3.14 18.27 1.53
CA PHE A 163 -2.41 19.42 1.00
C PHE A 163 -0.96 19.50 1.49
N HIS A 164 -0.68 19.03 2.71
CA HIS A 164 0.70 18.96 3.19
C HIS A 164 1.46 17.84 2.47
N GLU A 165 0.81 16.71 2.20
CA GLU A 165 1.40 15.61 1.42
C GLU A 165 1.73 16.06 0.00
N LEU A 166 0.78 16.72 -0.67
CA LEU A 166 0.96 17.26 -2.02
C LEU A 166 2.10 18.29 -2.08
N SER A 167 2.12 19.25 -1.14
CA SER A 167 3.19 20.26 -1.08
C SER A 167 4.57 19.64 -0.87
N PHE A 168 4.64 18.58 -0.07
CA PHE A 168 5.89 17.89 0.22
C PHE A 168 6.35 17.03 -0.97
N ALA A 169 5.45 16.25 -1.58
CA ALA A 169 5.71 15.48 -2.79
C ALA A 169 6.21 16.38 -3.93
N TRP A 170 5.57 17.54 -4.14
CA TRP A 170 6.02 18.52 -5.12
C TRP A 170 7.44 19.03 -4.82
N THR A 171 7.75 19.30 -3.55
CA THR A 171 9.10 19.74 -3.14
C THR A 171 10.13 18.65 -3.42
N MET A 172 9.81 17.38 -3.15
CA MET A 172 10.69 16.25 -3.44
C MET A 172 10.98 16.12 -4.94
N LEU A 173 9.96 16.21 -5.79
CA LEU A 173 10.13 16.21 -7.25
C LEU A 173 11.09 17.32 -7.73
N ARG A 174 11.08 18.49 -7.07
CA ARG A 174 11.98 19.60 -7.41
C ARG A 174 13.42 19.41 -6.95
N LEU A 175 13.65 18.59 -5.91
CA LEU A 175 14.96 18.37 -5.31
C LEU A 175 15.65 17.12 -5.84
N TYR A 176 14.88 16.08 -6.17
CA TYR A 176 15.38 14.75 -6.51
C TYR A 176 14.98 14.26 -7.91
N GLY A 177 14.08 14.94 -8.63
CA GLY A 177 13.56 14.53 -9.95
C GLY A 177 14.04 15.34 -11.15
#